data_AF-A0A1B0GQM8-F1
#
_entry.id   AF-A0A1B0GQM8-F1
#
_cell.length_a   1.000
_cell.length_b   1.000
_cell.length_c   1.000
_cell.angle_alpha   90.00
_cell.angle_beta   90.00
_cell.angle_gamma   90.00
#
_symmetry.space_group_name_H-M   'P 1'
#
loop_
_entity.id
_entity.type
_entity.pdbx_description
1 polymer ?
#
loop_
_entity_poly.entity_id
_entity_poly.type
_entity_poly.pdbx_seq_one_letter_code
_entity_poly.pdbx_strand_id
1 'polypeptide(L)'
;MASSHFWGYLADTRGRRQMIMITLFSTAIVTILSSVAQNFTLFVVLRFLSGVSISGPSATIYPYLGEFNSIRNRDAVITFTSTFAGLSSVIVPALGWYLLPQTWALEVYEGFFFRPWRLQLILHTLPGLLAALLVSLLPESPKFLVSQVITAKQLPYLLLSLYFIFIDLT
;
A
#
# COMPACT_ATOMS: atom_id res chain seq x y z
N MET A 1 0.75 5.49 14.83
CA MET A 1 -0.57 5.57 15.51
C MET A 1 -1.26 6.90 15.21
N ALA A 2 -0.62 8.06 15.34
CA ALA A 2 -1.25 9.35 14.98
C ALA A 2 -1.65 9.44 13.48
N SER A 3 -0.74 9.06 12.58
CA SER A 3 -0.99 9.12 11.13
C SER A 3 -2.07 8.13 10.64
N SER A 4 -2.21 6.97 11.29
CA SER A 4 -3.22 5.97 10.91
C SER A 4 -4.64 6.46 11.16
N HIS A 5 -4.88 7.29 12.18
CA HIS A 5 -6.20 7.89 12.40
C HIS A 5 -6.56 8.88 11.27
N PHE A 6 -5.59 9.69 10.85
CA PHE A 6 -5.77 10.62 9.74
C PHE A 6 -6.10 9.89 8.43
N TRP A 7 -5.33 8.85 8.09
CA TRP A 7 -5.59 8.06 6.90
C TRP A 7 -6.87 7.24 6.98
N GLY A 8 -7.24 6.73 8.17
CA GLY A 8 -8.50 6.02 8.39
C GLY A 8 -9.71 6.92 8.12
N TYR A 9 -9.70 8.14 8.67
CA TYR A 9 -10.75 9.13 8.38
C TYR A 9 -10.85 9.48 6.89
N LEU A 10 -9.71 9.62 6.20
CA LEU A 10 -9.68 9.87 4.77
C LEU A 10 -10.18 8.67 3.95
N ALA A 11 -9.90 7.44 4.40
CA ALA A 11 -10.34 6.21 3.75
C ALA A 11 -11.85 5.99 3.84
N ASP A 12 -12.46 6.37 4.97
CA ASP A 12 -13.90 6.25 5.12
C ASP A 12 -14.67 7.33 4.33
N THR A 13 -14.06 8.49 4.08
CA THR A 13 -14.70 9.60 3.34
C THR A 13 -14.50 9.56 1.83
N ARG A 14 -13.28 9.25 1.35
CA ARG A 14 -12.95 9.25 -0.10
C ARG A 14 -12.97 7.88 -0.76
N GLY A 15 -13.22 6.82 0.02
CA GLY A 15 -13.24 5.46 -0.47
C GLY A 15 -11.92 4.73 -0.27
N ARG A 16 -12.03 3.49 0.21
CA ARG A 16 -10.89 2.70 0.69
C ARG A 16 -9.89 2.33 -0.41
N ARG A 17 -10.38 2.00 -1.61
CA ARG A 17 -9.52 1.66 -2.76
C ARG A 17 -8.64 2.82 -3.17
N GLN A 18 -9.24 4.01 -3.37
CA GLN A 18 -8.51 5.20 -3.79
C GLN A 18 -7.45 5.57 -2.75
N MET A 19 -7.78 5.46 -1.47
CA MET A 19 -6.82 5.74 -0.41
C MET A 19 -5.66 4.72 -0.33
N ILE A 20 -5.92 3.43 -0.52
CA ILE A 20 -4.85 2.41 -0.61
C ILE A 20 -3.92 2.74 -1.80
N MET A 21 -4.48 3.09 -2.94
CA MET A 21 -3.71 3.42 -4.15
C MET A 21 -2.85 4.67 -3.94
N ILE A 22 -3.43 5.79 -3.49
CA ILE A 22 -2.73 7.05 -3.25
C ILE A 22 -1.59 6.85 -2.25
N THR A 23 -1.84 6.14 -1.17
CA THR A 23 -0.84 5.95 -0.12
C THR A 23 0.27 5.00 -0.54
N LEU A 24 -0.01 3.95 -1.31
CA LEU A 24 1.02 3.06 -1.89
C LEU A 24 1.90 3.81 -2.91
N PHE A 25 1.31 4.56 -3.84
CA PHE A 25 2.08 5.36 -4.81
C PHE A 25 2.88 6.46 -4.13
N SER A 26 2.28 7.18 -3.18
CA SER A 26 2.96 8.21 -2.40
C SER A 26 4.17 7.62 -1.66
N THR A 27 4.00 6.48 -0.99
CA THR A 27 5.09 5.80 -0.27
C THR A 27 6.21 5.41 -1.23
N ALA A 28 5.88 4.83 -2.40
CA ALA A 28 6.88 4.44 -3.39
C ALA A 28 7.67 5.64 -3.93
N ILE A 29 6.99 6.70 -4.35
CA ILE A 29 7.62 7.92 -4.89
C ILE A 29 8.54 8.56 -3.85
N VAL A 30 8.05 8.74 -2.62
CA VAL A 30 8.82 9.38 -1.55
C VAL A 30 10.04 8.53 -1.18
N THR A 31 9.92 7.21 -1.18
CA THR A 31 11.05 6.33 -0.88
C THR A 31 12.08 6.27 -2.01
N ILE A 32 11.65 6.27 -3.27
CA ILE A 32 12.57 6.38 -4.42
C ILE A 32 13.30 7.73 -4.37
N LEU A 33 12.58 8.81 -4.09
CA LEU A 33 13.18 10.15 -3.93
C LEU A 33 14.16 10.19 -2.75
N SER A 34 13.83 9.52 -1.64
CA SER A 34 14.73 9.33 -0.48
C SER A 34 16.00 8.56 -0.88
N SER A 35 15.89 7.59 -1.80
CA SER A 35 17.05 6.83 -2.29
C SER A 35 17.99 7.66 -3.16
N VAL A 36 17.52 8.75 -3.78
CA VAL A 36 18.36 9.65 -4.61
C VAL A 36 18.85 10.87 -3.81
N ALA A 37 18.25 11.18 -2.67
CA ALA A 37 18.64 12.31 -1.83
C ALA A 37 20.15 12.31 -1.49
N GLN A 38 20.79 13.47 -1.68
CA GLN A 38 22.22 13.68 -1.40
C GLN A 38 22.45 14.34 -0.03
N ASN A 39 21.50 15.17 0.40
CA ASN A 39 21.57 15.86 1.69
C ASN A 39 20.95 15.00 2.81
N PHE A 40 21.65 14.87 3.93
CA PHE A 40 21.20 14.12 5.11
C PHE A 40 19.87 14.65 5.66
N THR A 41 19.69 15.98 5.75
CA THR A 41 18.45 16.58 6.25
C THR A 41 17.27 16.25 5.34
N LEU A 42 17.46 16.35 4.02
CA LEU A 42 16.44 15.99 3.04
C LEU A 42 16.10 14.49 3.14
N PHE A 43 17.10 13.64 3.30
CA PHE A 43 16.91 12.20 3.48
C PHE A 43 16.03 11.88 4.70
N VAL A 44 16.29 12.53 5.84
CA VAL A 44 15.52 12.35 7.08
C VAL A 44 14.08 12.84 6.92
N VAL A 45 13.86 14.00 6.30
CA VAL A 45 12.53 14.55 6.04
C VAL A 45 11.72 13.62 5.12
N LEU A 46 12.33 13.14 4.04
CA LEU A 46 11.67 12.18 3.14
C LEU A 46 11.37 10.85 3.83
N ARG A 47 12.22 10.42 4.77
CA ARG A 47 11.96 9.21 5.57
C ARG A 47 10.78 9.36 6.50
N PHE A 48 10.70 10.50 7.17
CA PHE A 48 9.56 10.83 7.99
C PHE A 48 8.28 10.81 7.16
N LEU A 49 8.29 11.44 5.98
CA LEU A 49 7.14 11.47 5.08
C LEU A 49 6.75 10.07 4.57
N SER A 50 7.72 9.24 4.19
CA SER A 50 7.49 7.85 3.79
C SER A 50 6.85 7.03 4.94
N GLY A 51 7.29 7.24 6.17
CA GLY A 51 6.70 6.62 7.37
C GLY A 51 5.26 7.08 7.64
N VAL A 52 4.92 8.33 7.34
CA VAL A 52 3.52 8.80 7.40
C VAL A 52 2.68 8.11 6.33
N SER A 53 3.17 8.02 5.08
CA SER A 53 2.45 7.40 3.97
C SER A 53 2.23 5.89 4.14
N ILE A 54 3.21 5.15 4.67
CA ILE A 54 3.10 3.68 4.84
C ILE A 54 2.06 3.26 5.89
N SER A 55 1.68 4.16 6.79
CA SER A 55 0.64 3.88 7.78
C SER A 55 -0.78 3.85 7.19
N GLY A 56 -0.98 4.44 6.01
CA GLY A 56 -2.28 4.45 5.32
C GLY A 56 -2.74 3.08 4.83
N PRO A 57 -1.93 2.35 4.04
CA PRO A 57 -2.28 1.01 3.57
C PRO A 57 -2.53 0.05 4.73
N SER A 58 -1.70 0.09 5.79
CA SER A 58 -1.87 -0.79 6.95
C SER A 58 -3.19 -0.56 7.70
N ALA A 59 -3.71 0.66 7.74
CA ALA A 59 -4.99 0.95 8.38
C ALA A 59 -6.19 0.58 7.48
N THR A 60 -6.00 0.61 6.15
CA THR A 60 -7.11 0.53 5.19
C THR A 60 -7.29 -0.88 4.59
N ILE A 61 -6.22 -1.70 4.53
CA ILE A 61 -6.24 -3.05 3.94
C ILE A 61 -7.13 -4.02 4.72
N TYR A 62 -7.02 -4.07 6.05
CA TYR A 62 -7.83 -4.99 6.87
C TYR A 62 -9.33 -4.73 6.75
N PRO A 63 -9.82 -3.49 6.86
CA PRO A 63 -11.25 -3.23 6.72
C PRO A 63 -11.71 -3.34 5.26
N TYR A 64 -10.84 -3.09 4.26
CA TYR A 64 -11.12 -3.41 2.85
C TYR A 64 -11.35 -4.91 2.63
N LEU A 65 -10.42 -5.77 3.07
CA LEU A 65 -10.55 -7.23 2.94
C LEU A 65 -11.75 -7.79 3.70
N GLY A 66 -12.09 -7.21 4.86
CA GLY A 66 -13.26 -7.59 5.64
C GLY A 66 -14.60 -7.25 5.00
N GLU A 67 -14.63 -6.38 3.99
CA GLU A 67 -15.86 -6.02 3.26
C GLU A 67 -16.14 -6.89 2.05
N PHE A 68 -15.10 -7.46 1.44
CA PHE A 68 -15.24 -8.39 0.31
C PHE A 68 -15.49 -9.84 0.75
N ASN A 69 -15.17 -10.20 2.00
CA ASN A 69 -15.27 -11.56 2.49
C ASN A 69 -16.50 -11.78 3.37
N SER A 70 -17.16 -12.91 3.19
CA SER A 70 -18.21 -13.38 4.10
C SER A 70 -17.63 -13.64 5.49
N ILE A 71 -18.48 -13.54 6.53
CA ILE A 71 -18.08 -13.68 7.94
C ILE A 71 -17.29 -14.98 8.20
N ARG A 72 -17.56 -16.04 7.44
CA ARG A 72 -16.91 -17.35 7.57
C ARG A 72 -15.46 -17.39 7.05
N ASN A 73 -15.14 -16.62 6.01
CA ASN A 73 -13.81 -16.64 5.37
C ASN A 73 -12.93 -15.45 5.78
N ARG A 74 -13.52 -14.44 6.44
CA ARG A 74 -12.83 -13.21 6.84
C ARG A 74 -11.59 -13.47 7.70
N ASP A 75 -11.70 -14.35 8.69
CA ASP A 75 -10.61 -14.63 9.62
C ASP A 75 -9.44 -15.33 8.92
N ALA A 76 -9.72 -16.25 7.98
CA ALA A 76 -8.71 -16.91 7.16
C ALA A 76 -7.95 -15.91 6.27
N VAL A 77 -8.65 -14.99 5.61
CA VAL A 77 -8.04 -13.97 4.74
C VAL A 77 -7.20 -12.97 5.54
N ILE A 78 -7.66 -12.56 6.73
CA ILE A 78 -6.89 -11.67 7.61
C ILE A 78 -5.62 -12.38 8.08
N THR A 79 -5.74 -13.64 8.50
CA THR A 79 -4.59 -14.45 8.97
C THR A 79 -3.57 -14.67 7.86
N PHE A 80 -4.03 -14.97 6.65
CA PHE A 80 -3.18 -15.08 5.46
C PHE A 80 -2.43 -13.77 5.20
N THR A 81 -3.14 -12.64 5.20
CA THR A 81 -2.55 -11.31 5.01
C THR A 81 -1.50 -10.99 6.08
N SER A 82 -1.76 -11.30 7.35
CA SER A 82 -0.78 -11.11 8.43
C SER A 82 0.43 -12.03 8.30
N THR A 83 0.25 -13.24 7.75
CA THR A 83 1.36 -14.18 7.50
C THR A 83 2.28 -13.64 6.42
N PHE A 84 1.73 -13.05 5.34
CA PHE A 84 2.53 -12.37 4.31
C PHE A 84 3.29 -11.16 4.85
N ALA A 85 2.65 -10.36 5.72
CA ALA A 85 3.33 -9.28 6.41
C ALA A 85 4.50 -9.80 7.27
N GLY A 86 4.28 -10.89 8.02
CA GLY A 86 5.34 -11.57 8.77
C GLY A 86 6.48 -12.08 7.88
N LEU A 87 6.17 -12.73 6.76
CA LEU A 87 7.17 -13.20 5.80
C LEU A 87 8.00 -12.03 5.26
N SER A 88 7.37 -10.91 4.91
CA SER A 88 8.08 -9.71 4.44
C SER A 88 9.08 -9.18 5.48
N SER A 89 8.73 -9.27 6.78
CA SER A 89 9.61 -8.82 7.87
C SER A 89 10.89 -9.64 8.00
N VAL A 90 10.92 -10.86 7.46
CA VAL A 90 12.10 -11.74 7.40
C VAL A 90 12.86 -11.56 6.09
N ILE A 91 12.15 -11.49 4.96
CA ILE A 91 12.75 -11.38 3.63
C ILE A 91 13.53 -10.07 3.46
N VAL A 92 12.98 -8.94 3.93
CA VAL A 92 13.63 -7.62 3.78
C VAL A 92 14.99 -7.54 4.49
N PRO A 93 15.13 -7.90 5.78
CA PRO A 93 16.43 -7.92 6.44
C PRO A 93 17.36 -9.00 5.89
N ALA A 94 16.85 -10.15 5.43
CA ALA A 94 17.67 -11.16 4.76
C ALA A 94 18.31 -10.62 3.46
N LEU A 95 17.53 -9.89 2.64
CA LEU A 95 18.06 -9.17 1.47
C LEU A 95 19.07 -8.10 1.89
N GLY A 96 18.81 -7.39 2.99
CA GLY A 96 19.73 -6.41 3.54
C GLY A 96 21.06 -7.03 3.95
N TRP A 97 21.03 -8.20 4.60
CA TRP A 97 22.24 -8.94 4.97
C TRP A 97 23.08 -9.35 3.75
N TYR A 98 22.44 -9.69 2.63
CA TYR A 98 23.16 -10.03 1.40
C TYR A 98 23.71 -8.79 0.66
N LEU A 99 22.94 -7.70 0.62
CA LEU A 99 23.26 -6.51 -0.18
C LEU A 99 24.18 -5.52 0.53
N LEU A 100 24.05 -5.33 1.85
CA LEU A 100 24.82 -4.33 2.60
C LEU A 100 26.33 -4.60 2.69
N PRO A 101 26.82 -5.86 2.78
CA PRO A 101 28.25 -6.14 2.81
C PRO A 101 28.97 -5.91 1.47
N GLN A 102 28.22 -5.72 0.38
CA GLN A 102 28.83 -5.48 -0.91
C GLN A 102 29.50 -4.10 -0.94
N THR A 103 30.67 -3.99 -1.57
CA THR A 103 31.50 -2.76 -1.56
C THR A 103 31.45 -1.98 -2.86
N TRP A 104 30.59 -2.37 -3.80
CA TRP A 104 30.48 -1.67 -5.08
C TRP A 104 29.91 -0.27 -4.89
N ALA A 105 30.51 0.70 -5.57
CA ALA A 105 30.04 2.07 -5.65
C ALA A 105 30.03 2.46 -7.13
N LEU A 106 28.85 2.45 -7.73
CA LEU A 106 28.70 2.89 -9.12
C LEU A 106 28.63 4.41 -9.13
N GLU A 107 29.53 5.06 -9.85
CA GLU A 107 29.45 6.49 -10.09
C GLU A 107 28.46 6.73 -11.24
N VAL A 108 27.28 7.26 -10.92
CA VAL A 108 26.19 7.46 -11.90
C VAL A 108 26.25 8.87 -12.50
N TYR A 109 26.77 9.83 -11.74
CA TYR A 109 26.97 11.22 -12.13
C TYR A 109 28.17 11.76 -11.35
N GLU A 110 28.89 12.76 -11.87
CA GLU A 110 30.09 13.31 -11.21
C GLU A 110 29.80 13.66 -9.73
N GLY A 111 30.40 12.89 -8.81
CA GLY A 111 30.21 13.05 -7.36
C GLY A 111 29.02 12.30 -6.73
N PHE A 112 28.21 11.57 -7.49
CA PHE A 112 27.13 10.73 -6.97
C PHE A 112 27.47 9.23 -7.02
N PHE A 113 27.88 8.72 -5.85
CA PHE A 113 28.12 7.29 -5.65
C PHE A 113 26.84 6.55 -5.28
N PHE A 114 26.39 5.69 -6.18
CA PHE A 114 25.30 4.76 -5.93
C PHE A 114 25.82 3.57 -5.12
N ARG A 115 25.47 3.55 -3.84
CA ARG A 115 25.86 2.53 -2.86
C ARG A 115 24.77 1.45 -2.72
N PRO A 116 25.10 0.24 -2.25
CA PRO A 116 24.16 -0.88 -2.18
C PRO A 116 22.94 -0.63 -1.27
N TRP A 117 23.11 0.19 -0.23
CA TRP A 117 22.00 0.58 0.64
C TRP A 117 20.92 1.38 -0.10
N ARG A 118 21.26 2.15 -1.15
CA ARG A 118 20.28 2.85 -2.02
C ARG A 118 19.50 1.85 -2.87
N LEU A 119 20.18 0.80 -3.34
CA LEU A 119 19.54 -0.30 -4.07
C LEU A 119 18.55 -1.06 -3.20
N GLN A 120 18.90 -1.35 -1.95
CA GLN A 120 17.99 -1.97 -0.97
C GLN A 120 16.70 -1.15 -0.78
N LEU A 121 16.79 0.18 -0.87
CA LEU A 121 15.62 1.05 -0.77
C LEU A 121 14.70 0.92 -1.98
N ILE A 122 15.28 0.84 -3.18
CA ILE A 122 14.49 0.68 -4.40
C ILE A 122 13.88 -0.72 -4.44
N LEU A 123 14.65 -1.74 -4.07
CA LEU A 123 14.22 -3.13 -4.11
C LEU A 123 12.98 -3.39 -3.22
N HIS A 124 12.93 -2.80 -2.02
CA HIS A 124 11.74 -2.97 -1.17
C HIS A 124 10.52 -2.17 -1.65
N THR A 125 10.69 -1.13 -2.46
CA THR A 125 9.57 -0.37 -3.01
C THR A 125 8.88 -1.08 -4.18
N LEU A 126 9.58 -1.99 -4.87
CA LEU A 126 9.05 -2.71 -6.03
C LEU A 126 7.80 -3.55 -5.69
N PRO A 127 7.77 -4.38 -4.63
CA PRO A 127 6.55 -5.08 -4.23
C PRO A 127 5.40 -4.12 -3.90
N GLY A 128 5.69 -2.97 -3.29
CA GLY A 128 4.70 -1.94 -2.98
C GLY A 128 4.09 -1.29 -4.23
N LEU A 129 4.91 -1.01 -5.25
CA LEU A 129 4.46 -0.51 -6.55
C LEU A 129 3.61 -1.54 -7.30
N LEU A 130 4.05 -2.80 -7.31
CA LEU A 130 3.28 -3.90 -7.90
C LEU A 130 1.93 -4.05 -7.20
N ALA A 131 1.89 -3.96 -5.87
CA ALA A 131 0.64 -3.97 -5.12
C ALA A 131 -0.27 -2.78 -5.48
N ALA A 132 0.30 -1.57 -5.65
CA ALA A 132 -0.46 -0.40 -6.08
C ALA A 132 -1.12 -0.61 -7.46
N LEU A 133 -0.38 -1.19 -8.41
CA LEU A 133 -0.90 -1.54 -9.74
C LEU A 133 -1.98 -2.61 -9.67
N LEU A 134 -1.79 -3.67 -8.88
CA LEU A 134 -2.81 -4.71 -8.70
C LEU A 134 -4.10 -4.15 -8.09
N VAL A 135 -3.99 -3.27 -7.10
CA VAL A 135 -5.15 -2.59 -6.48
C VAL A 135 -5.86 -1.67 -7.48
N SER A 136 -5.14 -1.11 -8.46
CA SER A 136 -5.78 -0.33 -9.53
C SER A 136 -6.70 -1.17 -10.42
N LEU A 137 -6.44 -2.47 -10.56
CA LEU A 137 -7.27 -3.40 -11.33
C LEU A 137 -8.46 -3.94 -10.51
N LEU A 138 -8.41 -3.85 -9.18
CA LEU A 138 -9.48 -4.32 -8.31
C LEU A 138 -10.68 -3.34 -8.33
N PRO A 139 -11.93 -3.85 -8.26
CA PRO A 139 -13.12 -3.01 -8.14
C PRO A 139 -13.20 -2.31 -6.77
N GLU A 140 -14.00 -1.24 -6.68
CA GLU A 140 -14.23 -0.54 -5.41
C GLU A 140 -15.01 -1.40 -4.40
N SER A 141 -14.85 -1.09 -3.10
CA SER A 141 -15.56 -1.82 -2.05
C SER A 141 -17.08 -1.71 -2.23
N PRO A 142 -17.84 -2.82 -2.24
CA PRO A 142 -19.28 -2.81 -2.44
C PRO A 142 -20.03 -1.99 -1.37
N LYS A 143 -19.50 -1.92 -0.14
CA LYS A 143 -20.11 -1.07 0.91
C LYS A 143 -19.95 0.43 0.64
N PHE A 144 -18.84 0.83 0.03
CA PHE A 144 -18.64 2.23 -0.36
C PHE A 144 -19.57 2.62 -1.52
N LEU A 145 -19.80 1.71 -2.46
CA LEU A 145 -20.78 1.92 -3.53
C LEU A 145 -22.21 2.03 -2.96
N VAL A 146 -22.57 1.19 -1.97
CA VAL A 146 -23.86 1.28 -1.27
C VAL A 146 -24.01 2.59 -0.51
N SER A 147 -22.99 3.06 0.22
CA SER A 147 -23.08 4.31 0.97
C SER A 147 -23.23 5.54 0.06
N GLN A 148 -22.52 5.59 -1.07
CA GLN A 148 -22.69 6.65 -2.08
C GLN A 148 -24.09 6.61 -2.72
N VAL A 149 -24.62 5.43 -3.01
CA VAL A 149 -25.94 5.28 -3.64
C VAL A 149 -27.10 5.64 -2.70
N ILE A 150 -26.99 5.34 -1.40
CA ILE A 150 -27.98 5.77 -0.40
C ILE A 150 -28.02 7.31 -0.33
N THR A 151 -26.86 7.97 -0.42
CA THR A 151 -26.78 9.45 -0.50
C THR A 151 -27.33 9.98 -1.83
N ALA A 152 -27.15 9.26 -2.94
CA ALA A 152 -27.59 9.67 -4.28
C ALA A 152 -29.07 9.35 -4.61
N LYS A 153 -29.81 8.63 -3.74
CA LYS A 153 -31.23 8.25 -3.96
C LYS A 153 -31.45 7.47 -5.25
N GLN A 154 -30.64 6.43 -5.42
CA GLN A 154 -30.28 5.89 -6.72
C GLN A 154 -30.35 4.32 -6.64
N LEU A 155 -31.50 3.81 -6.18
CA LEU A 155 -31.71 2.38 -5.78
C LEU A 155 -31.63 1.31 -6.89
N PRO A 156 -32.11 1.51 -8.14
CA PRO A 156 -32.35 0.38 -9.04
C PRO A 156 -31.09 -0.20 -9.72
N TYR A 157 -30.02 0.58 -9.90
CA TYR A 157 -28.79 0.10 -10.55
C TYR A 157 -27.86 -0.65 -9.58
N LEU A 158 -28.01 -0.41 -8.27
CA LEU A 158 -27.27 -1.15 -7.24
C LEU A 158 -27.75 -2.59 -7.10
N LEU A 159 -29.06 -2.83 -7.28
CA LEU A 159 -29.61 -4.19 -7.32
C LEU A 159 -29.07 -4.97 -8.52
N LEU A 160 -28.88 -4.32 -9.67
CA LEU A 160 -28.31 -4.95 -10.87
C LEU A 160 -26.81 -5.26 -10.70
N SER A 161 -26.04 -4.33 -10.13
CA SER A 161 -24.60 -4.51 -9.87
C SER A 161 -24.31 -5.60 -8.84
N LEU A 162 -25.08 -5.64 -7.74
CA LEU A 162 -24.95 -6.70 -6.74
C LEU A 162 -25.38 -8.07 -7.28
N TYR A 163 -26.38 -8.11 -8.17
CA TYR A 163 -26.81 -9.34 -8.83
C TYR A 163 -25.71 -9.95 -9.70
N PHE A 164 -24.97 -9.14 -10.46
CA PHE A 164 -23.82 -9.63 -11.25
C PHE A 164 -22.66 -10.14 -10.36
N ILE A 165 -22.35 -9.44 -9.26
CA ILE A 165 -21.26 -9.84 -8.35
C ILE A 165 -21.58 -11.16 -7.62
N PHE A 166 -22.84 -11.44 -7.30
CA PHE A 166 -23.23 -12.70 -6.66
C PHE A 166 -23.29 -13.89 -7.63
N ILE A 167 -23.58 -13.66 -8.91
CA ILE A 167 -23.60 -14.72 -9.94
C ILE A 167 -22.20 -15.21 -10.30
N ASP A 168 -21.21 -14.33 -10.32
CA ASP A 168 -19.82 -14.73 -10.61
C ASP A 168 -19.13 -15.46 -9.43
N LEU A 169 -19.79 -15.56 -8.27
CA LEU A 169 -19.27 -16.21 -7.06
C LEU A 169 -19.93 -17.58 -6.72
N THR A 170 -20.84 -18.07 -7.56
CA THR A 170 -21.47 -19.42 -7.48
C THR A 170 -21.07 -20.28 -8.66
#